data_AF-A0A3D3YX11-F1
#
_entry.id   AF-A0A3D3YX11-F1
#
_cell.length_a   1.000
_cell.length_b   1.000
_cell.length_c   1.000
_cell.angle_alpha   90.00
_cell.angle_beta   90.00
_cell.angle_gamma   90.00
#
_symmetry.space_group_name_H-M   'P 1'
#
loop_
_entity.id
_entity.type
_entity.pdbx_description
1 polymer ?
#
loop_
_entity_poly.entity_id
_entity_poly.type
_entity_poly.pdbx_seq_one_letter_code
_entity_poly.pdbx_strand_id
1 'polypeptide(L)'
;MPLAIRRERPLRPHPLGPGAGGDTHPRACRRARRRLPELRLRPVRPARTPHGGCPVTSQITWYAARAAGIVAWALAAASVIWGLALSTRVTKGKPRPAWLFDLHRFLGGTALIFTVIHVAAILLDSYVHFSLLNVLVPLTGTWHPVAVAGGIVGLYLLAAVELTSLAKARVSKRVWRRVHFASFALYAVSTIHGLTAGTDRHSLPLIIAMAASTLLVVELTVLRVVRSISRPPSVQTARRVPVVAGSRSGAG
;
A
#
# COMPACT_ATOMS: atom_id res chain seq x y z
N MET A 1 47.39 -26.91 -0.15
CA MET A 1 48.83 -26.59 -0.05
C MET A 1 49.03 -25.67 1.14
N PRO A 2 49.77 -26.08 2.19
CA PRO A 2 50.10 -25.25 3.34
C PRO A 2 51.49 -24.60 3.19
N LEU A 3 51.84 -23.69 4.12
CA LEU A 3 53.11 -22.95 4.31
C LEU A 3 53.12 -21.59 3.57
N ALA A 4 53.52 -20.45 4.15
CA ALA A 4 54.51 -20.28 5.20
C ALA A 4 54.24 -19.07 6.10
N ILE A 5 54.46 -19.31 7.39
CA ILE A 5 54.73 -18.35 8.45
C ILE A 5 56.08 -17.66 8.16
N ARG A 6 56.15 -16.33 8.21
CA ARG A 6 57.42 -15.60 8.37
C ARG A 6 57.30 -14.62 9.55
N ARG A 7 58.12 -14.91 10.56
CA ARG A 7 58.34 -14.17 11.80
C ARG A 7 59.16 -12.87 11.58
N GLU A 8 58.77 -11.84 12.35
CA GLU A 8 59.59 -10.95 13.20
C GLU A 8 60.84 -10.26 12.63
N ARG A 9 60.90 -8.92 12.74
CA ARG A 9 61.97 -8.20 13.46
C ARG A 9 61.59 -6.73 13.78
N PRO A 10 61.77 -6.27 15.03
CA PRO A 10 61.63 -4.87 15.45
C PRO A 10 62.99 -4.13 15.54
N LEU A 11 62.93 -2.85 15.96
CA LEU A 11 64.02 -1.89 16.35
C LEU A 11 64.41 -0.90 15.22
N ARG A 12 64.46 0.43 15.42
CA ARG A 12 65.01 1.22 16.54
C ARG A 12 64.38 2.63 16.66
N PRO A 13 64.51 3.29 17.84
CA PRO A 13 64.22 4.71 18.05
C PRO A 13 65.48 5.59 17.88
N HIS A 14 65.30 6.89 17.58
CA HIS A 14 66.33 7.94 17.76
C HIS A 14 65.68 9.36 17.79
N PRO A 15 66.35 10.43 18.27
CA PRO A 15 65.93 11.17 19.45
C PRO A 15 65.73 12.69 19.23
N LEU A 16 65.31 13.32 20.33
CA LEU A 16 65.22 14.74 20.69
C LEU A 16 66.18 15.72 19.99
N GLY A 17 65.66 16.92 19.72
CA GLY A 17 66.44 18.15 19.63
C GLY A 17 65.64 19.34 20.18
N PRO A 18 66.11 20.04 21.23
CA PRO A 18 65.62 21.34 21.64
C PRO A 18 66.61 22.45 21.24
N GLY A 19 66.12 23.52 20.62
CA GLY A 19 66.82 24.81 20.47
C GLY A 19 65.74 25.89 20.34
N ALA A 20 65.48 26.76 21.32
CA ALA A 20 66.32 27.78 21.96
C ALA A 20 66.66 28.96 21.03
N GLY A 21 66.12 30.14 21.40
CA GLY A 21 66.77 31.43 21.18
C GLY A 21 66.18 32.31 20.08
N GLY A 22 65.56 33.44 20.46
CA GLY A 22 65.20 34.49 19.51
C GLY A 22 64.33 35.61 20.04
N ASP A 23 64.74 36.24 21.15
CA ASP A 23 64.14 37.48 21.67
C ASP A 23 64.37 38.65 20.69
N THR A 24 63.29 39.30 20.23
CA THR A 24 63.38 40.70 19.74
C THR A 24 62.08 41.48 20.02
N HIS A 25 62.22 42.43 20.96
CA HIS A 25 61.54 43.73 21.10
C HIS A 25 59.99 43.84 21.25
N PRO A 26 59.50 44.32 22.42
CA PRO A 26 58.20 44.94 22.54
C PRO A 26 58.29 46.44 22.20
N ARG A 27 57.63 46.87 21.13
CA ARG A 27 57.33 48.30 20.91
C ARG A 27 55.83 48.54 21.01
N ALA A 28 55.47 49.18 22.12
CA ALA A 28 54.17 49.77 22.34
C ALA A 28 53.88 50.83 21.26
N CYS A 29 52.75 50.69 20.56
CA CYS A 29 52.14 51.82 19.86
C CYS A 29 50.63 51.82 20.07
N ARG A 30 50.22 52.74 20.95
CA ARG A 30 49.00 53.55 20.90
C ARG A 30 47.70 52.89 20.43
N ARG A 31 46.87 52.58 21.43
CA ARG A 31 45.49 53.08 21.57
C ARG A 31 44.92 53.78 20.33
N ALA A 32 44.17 53.03 19.53
CA ALA A 32 43.05 53.55 18.77
C ALA A 32 41.81 52.76 19.18
N ARG A 33 41.12 53.23 20.24
CA ARG A 33 39.75 52.80 20.55
C ARG A 33 38.85 53.29 19.42
N ARG A 34 38.78 52.54 18.33
CA ARG A 34 37.67 52.64 17.39
C ARG A 34 36.42 52.20 18.14
N ARG A 35 35.53 53.15 18.41
CA ARG A 35 34.17 52.88 18.88
C ARG A 35 33.51 52.00 17.82
N LEU A 36 33.42 50.70 18.09
CA LEU A 36 32.55 49.81 17.33
C LEU A 36 31.12 50.36 17.51
N PRO A 37 30.35 50.57 16.43
CA PRO A 37 28.93 50.81 16.59
C PRO A 37 28.37 49.58 17.31
N GLU A 38 27.69 49.82 18.43
CA GLU A 38 26.89 48.82 19.12
C GLU A 38 25.91 48.22 18.11
N LEU A 39 26.34 47.12 17.46
CA LEU A 39 25.45 46.26 16.73
C LEU A 39 24.55 45.68 17.83
N ARG A 40 23.41 46.34 18.07
CA ARG A 40 22.33 45.80 18.86
C ARG A 40 21.96 44.48 18.21
N LEU A 41 22.56 43.40 18.71
CA LEU A 41 22.14 42.05 18.43
C LEU A 41 20.68 42.01 18.85
N ARG A 42 19.79 42.12 17.88
CA ARG A 42 18.38 41.83 18.08
C ARG A 42 18.36 40.46 18.74
N PRO A 43 17.68 40.28 19.88
CA PRO A 43 17.47 38.96 20.41
C PRO A 43 16.87 38.14 19.28
N VAL A 44 17.61 37.14 18.81
CA VAL A 44 17.04 36.12 17.94
C VAL A 44 15.95 35.51 18.81
N ARG A 45 14.70 35.93 18.57
CA ARG A 45 13.55 35.27 19.17
C ARG A 45 13.74 33.81 18.81
N PRO A 46 13.92 32.88 19.76
CA PRO A 46 13.95 31.48 19.42
C PRO A 46 12.67 31.25 18.63
N ALA A 47 12.82 30.73 17.41
CA ALA A 47 11.69 30.34 16.60
C ALA A 47 10.78 29.53 17.53
N ARG A 48 9.51 29.95 17.68
CA ARG A 48 8.50 29.10 18.31
C ARG A 48 8.60 27.77 17.59
N THR A 49 9.19 26.77 18.23
CA THR A 49 9.04 25.39 17.80
C THR A 49 7.53 25.18 17.83
N PRO A 50 6.87 24.95 16.68
CA PRO A 50 5.50 24.48 16.73
C PRO A 50 5.55 23.24 17.59
N HIS A 51 4.83 23.24 18.71
CA HIS A 51 4.83 22.12 19.64
C HIS A 51 4.60 20.84 18.85
N GLY A 52 5.69 20.08 18.69
CA GLY A 52 5.64 18.72 18.18
C GLY A 52 4.66 17.98 19.07
N GLY A 53 3.68 17.32 18.45
CA GLY A 53 2.67 16.56 19.17
C GLY A 53 3.33 15.64 20.21
N CYS A 54 2.64 15.41 21.33
CA CYS A 54 3.11 14.51 22.37
C CYS A 54 3.65 13.21 21.73
N PRO A 55 4.86 12.73 22.11
CA PRO A 55 5.45 11.51 21.55
C PRO A 55 4.52 10.29 21.62
N VAL A 56 3.59 10.29 22.58
CA VAL A 56 2.57 9.25 22.73
C VAL A 56 1.57 9.27 21.56
N THR A 57 1.15 10.45 21.10
CA THR A 57 0.22 10.59 19.96
C THR A 57 0.87 10.11 18.66
N SER A 58 2.16 10.43 18.44
CA SER A 58 2.87 10.00 17.23
C SER A 58 3.06 8.48 17.17
N GLN A 59 3.31 7.84 18.31
CA GLN A 59 3.39 6.37 18.38
C GLN A 59 2.02 5.75 18.08
N ILE A 60 0.94 6.29 18.65
CA ILE A 60 -0.42 5.78 18.41
C ILE A 60 -0.80 5.90 16.93
N THR A 61 -0.59 7.06 16.29
CA THR A 61 -0.92 7.27 14.87
C THR A 61 -0.11 6.33 13.97
N TRP A 62 1.18 6.14 14.29
CA TRP A 62 2.04 5.25 13.53
C TRP A 62 1.61 3.77 13.63
N TYR A 63 1.35 3.27 14.84
CA TYR A 63 0.85 1.89 15.01
C TYR A 63 -0.55 1.72 14.41
N ALA A 64 -1.42 2.73 14.54
CA ALA A 64 -2.76 2.71 13.95
C ALA A 64 -2.69 2.64 12.42
N ALA A 65 -1.85 3.47 11.78
CA ALA A 65 -1.65 3.43 10.33
C ALA A 65 -1.17 2.05 9.88
N ARG A 66 -0.17 1.48 10.55
CA ARG A 66 0.37 0.14 10.21
C ARG A 66 -0.68 -0.96 10.37
N ALA A 67 -1.31 -1.06 11.54
CA ALA A 67 -2.31 -2.08 11.82
C ALA A 67 -3.51 -1.97 10.88
N ALA A 68 -4.02 -0.75 10.67
CA ALA A 68 -5.15 -0.54 9.77
C ALA A 68 -4.84 -0.89 8.32
N GLY A 69 -3.62 -0.61 7.84
CA GLY A 69 -3.18 -1.00 6.50
C GLY A 69 -3.12 -2.52 6.30
N ILE A 70 -2.56 -3.25 7.28
CA ILE A 70 -2.50 -4.72 7.24
C ILE A 70 -3.91 -5.33 7.28
N VAL A 71 -4.78 -4.82 8.15
CA VAL A 71 -6.17 -5.30 8.25
C VAL A 71 -6.97 -4.97 6.99
N ALA A 72 -6.81 -3.77 6.43
CA ALA A 72 -7.45 -3.40 5.16
C ALA A 72 -7.04 -4.34 4.03
N TRP A 73 -5.74 -4.63 3.90
CA TRP A 73 -5.22 -5.58 2.92
C TRP A 73 -5.79 -7.00 3.14
N ALA A 74 -5.80 -7.49 4.39
CA ALA A 74 -6.31 -8.83 4.71
C ALA A 74 -7.80 -8.97 4.39
N LEU A 75 -8.60 -7.95 4.71
CA LEU A 75 -10.03 -7.91 4.39
C LEU A 75 -10.29 -7.84 2.88
N ALA A 76 -9.50 -7.05 2.14
CA ALA A 76 -9.59 -6.99 0.68
C ALA A 76 -9.22 -8.35 0.04
N ALA A 77 -8.13 -8.98 0.52
CA ALA A 77 -7.72 -10.32 0.08
C ALA A 77 -8.81 -11.36 0.35
N ALA A 78 -9.36 -11.38 1.56
CA ALA A 78 -10.46 -12.25 1.95
C ALA A 78 -11.70 -12.01 1.07
N SER A 79 -12.03 -10.76 0.78
CA SER A 79 -13.15 -10.40 -0.10
C SER A 79 -12.96 -10.96 -1.52
N VAL A 80 -11.75 -10.87 -2.09
CA VAL A 80 -11.41 -11.41 -3.42
C VAL A 80 -11.48 -12.94 -3.42
N ILE A 81 -10.85 -13.60 -2.45
CA ILE A 81 -10.88 -15.07 -2.29
C ILE A 81 -12.32 -15.56 -2.15
N TRP A 82 -13.12 -14.88 -1.32
CA TRP A 82 -14.52 -15.20 -1.11
C TRP A 82 -15.35 -14.99 -2.37
N GLY A 83 -15.16 -13.87 -3.08
CA GLY A 83 -15.81 -13.60 -4.37
C GLY A 83 -15.46 -14.64 -5.43
N LEU A 84 -14.21 -15.10 -5.45
CA LEU A 84 -13.77 -16.21 -6.29
C LEU A 84 -14.47 -17.51 -5.92
N ALA A 85 -14.49 -17.89 -4.65
CA ALA A 85 -15.19 -19.09 -4.15
C ALA A 85 -16.70 -19.07 -4.45
N LEU A 86 -17.34 -17.89 -4.37
CA LEU A 86 -18.73 -17.70 -4.80
C LEU A 86 -18.90 -17.77 -6.32
N SER A 87 -17.86 -17.58 -7.11
CA SER A 87 -17.98 -17.66 -8.56
C SER A 87 -17.72 -19.06 -9.10
N THR A 88 -16.81 -19.82 -8.49
CA THR A 88 -16.60 -21.24 -8.73
C THR A 88 -17.82 -21.98 -8.20
N ARG A 89 -18.68 -22.49 -9.09
CA ARG A 89 -19.82 -23.34 -8.69
C ARG A 89 -19.28 -24.63 -8.08
N VAL A 90 -19.06 -24.65 -6.76
CA VAL A 90 -18.67 -25.86 -6.02
C VAL A 90 -19.90 -26.78 -5.84
N THR A 91 -21.10 -26.21 -5.70
CA THR A 91 -22.35 -26.97 -5.58
C THR A 91 -23.23 -26.79 -6.82
N LYS A 92 -23.41 -27.85 -7.60
CA LYS A 92 -24.47 -27.91 -8.62
C LYS A 92 -25.81 -28.17 -7.91
N GLY A 93 -26.83 -27.35 -8.19
CA GLY A 93 -28.23 -27.67 -7.86
C GLY A 93 -28.84 -27.07 -6.58
N LYS A 94 -28.06 -26.45 -5.68
CA LYS A 94 -28.62 -25.77 -4.49
C LYS A 94 -28.51 -24.24 -4.60
N PRO A 95 -29.59 -23.48 -4.31
CA PRO A 95 -29.49 -22.03 -4.21
C PRO A 95 -28.49 -21.67 -3.11
N ARG A 96 -27.62 -20.70 -3.39
CA ARG A 96 -26.66 -20.23 -2.40
C ARG A 96 -27.39 -19.43 -1.32
N PRO A 97 -27.12 -19.68 -0.03
CA PRO A 97 -27.75 -18.90 1.03
C PRO A 97 -27.31 -17.43 0.94
N ALA A 98 -28.23 -16.52 1.27
CA ALA A 98 -28.04 -15.07 1.10
C ALA A 98 -26.83 -14.53 1.88
N TRP A 99 -26.57 -15.08 3.08
CA TRP A 99 -25.48 -14.67 3.96
C TRP A 99 -24.09 -14.74 3.30
N LEU A 100 -23.90 -15.61 2.30
CA LEU A 100 -22.65 -15.69 1.56
C LEU A 100 -22.33 -14.39 0.82
N PHE A 101 -23.35 -13.77 0.22
CA PHE A 101 -23.20 -12.48 -0.45
C PHE A 101 -23.07 -11.34 0.56
N ASP A 102 -23.77 -11.44 1.69
CA ASP A 102 -23.66 -10.46 2.77
C ASP A 102 -22.25 -10.45 3.36
N LEU A 103 -21.61 -11.61 3.51
CA LEU A 103 -20.23 -11.70 3.96
C LEU A 103 -19.27 -11.03 2.97
N HIS A 104 -19.43 -11.22 1.66
CA HIS A 104 -18.62 -10.52 0.66
C HIS A 104 -18.73 -8.99 0.78
N ARG A 105 -19.97 -8.49 0.96
CA ARG A 105 -20.24 -7.06 1.15
C ARG A 105 -19.67 -6.54 2.46
N PHE A 106 -19.78 -7.31 3.53
CA PHE A 106 -19.20 -6.97 4.83
C PHE A 106 -17.68 -6.87 4.74
N LEU A 107 -17.01 -7.83 4.10
CA LEU A 107 -15.56 -7.81 3.91
C LEU A 107 -15.11 -6.59 3.09
N GLY A 108 -15.77 -6.30 1.97
CA GLY A 108 -15.47 -5.12 1.14
C GLY A 108 -15.68 -3.80 1.88
N GLY A 109 -16.84 -3.62 2.51
CA GLY A 109 -17.15 -2.42 3.29
C GLY A 109 -16.20 -2.21 4.47
N THR A 110 -15.84 -3.28 5.17
CA THR A 110 -14.89 -3.19 6.29
C THR A 110 -13.47 -2.90 5.80
N ALA A 111 -13.05 -3.45 4.64
CA ALA A 111 -11.79 -3.09 4.01
C ALA A 111 -11.73 -1.59 3.66
N LEU A 112 -12.83 -1.02 3.16
CA LEU A 112 -12.94 0.43 2.91
C LEU A 112 -12.81 1.24 4.20
N ILE A 113 -13.51 0.84 5.27
CA ILE A 113 -13.42 1.51 6.58
C ILE A 113 -11.98 1.50 7.11
N PHE A 114 -11.30 0.34 7.10
CA PHE A 114 -9.91 0.26 7.55
C PHE A 114 -8.94 1.02 6.64
N THR A 115 -9.23 1.13 5.34
CA THR A 115 -8.45 1.98 4.43
C THR A 115 -8.61 3.45 4.79
N VAL A 116 -9.81 3.90 5.14
CA VAL A 116 -10.05 5.28 5.62
C VAL A 116 -9.31 5.53 6.92
N ILE A 117 -9.36 4.57 7.87
CA ILE A 117 -8.60 4.67 9.14
C ILE A 117 -7.10 4.74 8.86
N HIS A 118 -6.58 3.91 7.96
CA HIS A 118 -5.17 3.91 7.56
C HIS A 118 -4.75 5.28 7.01
N VAL A 119 -5.51 5.85 6.07
CA VAL A 119 -5.24 7.16 5.48
C VAL A 119 -5.36 8.29 6.51
N ALA A 120 -6.40 8.26 7.35
CA ALA A 120 -6.58 9.26 8.40
C ALA A 120 -5.43 9.23 9.42
N ALA A 121 -4.98 8.05 9.82
CA ALA A 121 -3.82 7.89 10.70
C ALA A 121 -2.53 8.41 10.05
N ILE A 122 -2.33 8.21 8.75
CA ILE A 122 -1.21 8.79 7.99
C ILE A 122 -1.26 10.32 7.99
N LEU A 123 -2.44 10.93 7.78
CA LEU A 123 -2.60 12.39 7.77
C LEU A 123 -2.41 13.03 9.15
N LEU A 124 -2.69 12.28 10.22
CA LEU A 124 -2.50 12.70 11.61
C LEU A 124 -1.11 12.39 12.14
N ASP A 125 -0.30 11.65 11.39
CA ASP A 125 1.03 11.25 11.82
C ASP A 125 2.00 12.44 11.82
N SER A 126 2.75 12.59 12.92
CA SER A 126 3.75 13.64 13.07
C SER A 126 5.18 13.17 12.76
N TYR A 127 5.39 11.87 12.51
CA TYR A 127 6.69 11.34 12.14
C TYR A 127 6.96 11.59 10.64
N VAL A 128 6.00 11.26 9.78
CA VAL A 128 6.02 11.65 8.36
C VAL A 128 4.88 12.63 8.09
N HIS A 129 5.21 13.89 7.82
CA HIS A 129 4.22 14.92 7.55
C HIS A 129 3.62 14.75 6.16
N PHE A 130 2.47 14.09 6.06
CA PHE A 130 1.71 13.96 4.82
C PHE A 130 0.69 15.10 4.67
N SER A 131 0.71 15.77 3.52
CA SER A 131 -0.37 16.67 3.13
C SER A 131 -1.51 15.89 2.45
N LEU A 132 -2.70 16.50 2.37
CA LEU A 132 -3.81 15.91 1.59
C LEU A 132 -3.42 15.71 0.11
N LEU A 133 -2.60 16.60 -0.45
CA LEU A 133 -2.09 16.49 -1.81
C LEU A 133 -1.20 15.23 -1.96
N ASN A 134 -0.38 14.90 -0.96
CA ASN A 134 0.47 13.70 -0.98
C ASN A 134 -0.32 12.39 -0.96
N VAL A 135 -1.58 12.42 -0.49
CA VAL A 135 -2.46 11.25 -0.37
C VAL A 135 -3.43 11.15 -1.54
N LEU A 136 -3.71 12.26 -2.23
CA LEU A 136 -4.62 12.27 -3.38
C LEU A 136 -3.88 12.33 -4.72
N VAL A 137 -2.65 12.83 -4.78
CA VAL A 137 -1.93 13.00 -6.05
C VAL A 137 -0.65 12.16 -6.03
N PRO A 138 -0.50 11.18 -6.93
CA PRO A 138 0.67 10.32 -6.97
C PRO A 138 1.96 11.11 -7.23
N LEU A 139 3.06 10.63 -6.67
CA LEU A 139 4.44 11.12 -6.89
C LEU A 139 4.73 12.55 -6.38
N THR A 140 3.87 13.11 -5.53
CA THR A 140 4.03 14.48 -5.01
C THR A 140 4.78 14.54 -3.67
N GLY A 141 4.77 13.44 -2.90
CA GLY A 141 5.53 13.31 -1.66
C GLY A 141 6.97 12.83 -1.87
N THR A 142 7.84 13.08 -0.89
CA THR A 142 9.25 12.63 -0.91
C THR A 142 9.45 11.24 -0.29
N TRP A 143 8.51 10.79 0.55
CA TRP A 143 8.55 9.49 1.20
C TRP A 143 8.09 8.38 0.26
N HIS A 144 9.01 7.49 -0.14
CA HIS A 144 8.74 6.34 -1.03
C HIS A 144 7.71 6.64 -2.16
N PRO A 145 7.95 7.63 -3.02
CA PRO A 145 6.94 8.22 -3.90
C PRO A 145 6.23 7.20 -4.79
N VAL A 146 6.96 6.23 -5.34
CA VAL A 146 6.41 5.18 -6.21
C VAL A 146 5.52 4.21 -5.41
N ALA A 147 5.94 3.83 -4.21
CA ALA A 147 5.16 2.93 -3.36
C ALA A 147 3.87 3.62 -2.89
N VAL A 148 3.95 4.90 -2.52
CA VAL A 148 2.78 5.73 -2.15
C VAL A 148 1.85 5.90 -3.34
N ALA A 149 2.36 6.18 -4.55
CA ALA A 149 1.55 6.25 -5.76
C ALA A 149 0.75 4.96 -6.00
N GLY A 150 1.35 3.78 -5.75
CA GLY A 150 0.63 2.51 -5.75
C GLY A 150 -0.53 2.46 -4.75
N GLY A 151 -0.31 2.94 -3.52
CA GLY A 151 -1.36 3.06 -2.50
C GLY A 151 -2.53 3.96 -2.94
N ILE A 152 -2.23 5.09 -3.58
CA ILE A 152 -3.25 6.02 -4.12
C ILE A 152 -4.05 5.37 -5.24
N VAL A 153 -3.39 4.68 -6.17
CA VAL A 153 -4.07 3.89 -7.20
C VAL A 153 -4.96 2.83 -6.56
N GLY A 154 -4.47 2.14 -5.52
CA GLY A 154 -5.26 1.20 -4.72
C GLY A 154 -6.51 1.86 -4.10
N LEU A 155 -6.38 3.02 -3.47
CA LEU A 155 -7.50 3.78 -2.91
C LEU A 155 -8.57 4.07 -3.98
N TYR A 156 -8.16 4.51 -5.17
CA TYR A 156 -9.09 4.79 -6.26
C TYR A 156 -9.77 3.53 -6.82
N LEU A 157 -9.02 2.44 -6.97
CA LEU A 157 -9.59 1.16 -7.39
C LEU A 157 -10.61 0.64 -6.37
N LEU A 158 -10.30 0.71 -5.07
CA LEU A 158 -11.21 0.33 -4.00
C LEU A 158 -12.48 1.18 -4.02
N ALA A 159 -12.34 2.51 -4.08
CA ALA A 159 -13.48 3.41 -4.17
C ALA A 159 -14.34 3.12 -5.41
N ALA A 160 -13.72 2.91 -6.57
CA ALA A 160 -14.44 2.58 -7.81
C ALA A 160 -15.22 1.25 -7.68
N VAL A 161 -14.60 0.20 -7.14
CA VAL A 161 -15.24 -1.11 -6.95
C VAL A 161 -16.39 -1.03 -5.94
N GLU A 162 -16.20 -0.36 -4.80
CA GLU A 162 -17.21 -0.23 -3.76
C GLU A 162 -18.39 0.62 -4.21
N LEU A 163 -18.15 1.84 -4.73
CA LEU A 163 -19.20 2.74 -5.18
C LEU A 163 -20.03 2.13 -6.31
N THR A 164 -19.40 1.47 -7.28
CA THR A 164 -20.15 0.80 -8.36
C THR A 164 -20.90 -0.43 -7.87
N SER A 165 -20.42 -1.11 -6.82
CA SER A 165 -21.11 -2.25 -6.23
C SER A 165 -22.31 -1.84 -5.37
N LEU A 166 -22.23 -0.72 -4.65
CA LEU A 166 -23.36 -0.09 -3.98
C LEU A 166 -24.41 0.41 -4.99
N ALA A 167 -23.94 1.02 -6.08
CA ALA A 167 -24.79 1.50 -7.17
C ALA A 167 -25.18 0.42 -8.18
N LYS A 168 -24.98 -0.88 -7.89
CA LYS A 168 -25.19 -1.98 -8.85
C LYS A 168 -26.60 -2.02 -9.45
N ALA A 169 -27.62 -1.55 -8.72
CA ALA A 169 -29.00 -1.47 -9.22
C ALA A 169 -29.20 -0.35 -10.27
N ARG A 170 -28.31 0.65 -10.28
CA ARG A 170 -28.38 1.84 -11.15
C ARG A 170 -27.38 1.81 -12.32
N VAL A 171 -26.45 0.85 -12.32
CA VAL A 171 -25.39 0.72 -13.33
C VAL A 171 -25.62 -0.53 -14.18
N SER A 172 -25.30 -0.46 -15.47
CA SER A 172 -25.41 -1.63 -16.35
C SER A 172 -24.57 -2.80 -15.84
N LYS A 173 -25.08 -4.02 -15.98
CA LYS A 173 -24.38 -5.26 -15.56
C LYS A 173 -22.98 -5.39 -16.21
N ARG A 174 -22.81 -4.87 -17.42
CA ARG A 174 -21.54 -4.90 -18.16
C ARG A 174 -20.50 -3.97 -17.52
N VAL A 175 -20.88 -2.73 -17.24
CA VAL A 175 -19.98 -1.74 -16.60
C VAL A 175 -19.62 -2.20 -15.19
N TRP A 176 -20.62 -2.57 -14.39
CA TRP A 176 -20.39 -3.11 -13.05
C TRP A 176 -19.40 -4.27 -13.07
N ARG A 177 -19.56 -5.23 -13.99
CA ARG A 177 -18.66 -6.37 -14.08
C ARG A 177 -17.23 -5.96 -14.45
N ARG A 178 -17.06 -5.04 -15.42
CA ARG A 178 -15.72 -4.54 -15.82
C ARG A 178 -15.01 -3.85 -14.66
N VAL A 179 -15.70 -2.96 -13.96
CA VAL A 179 -15.14 -2.26 -12.79
C VAL A 179 -14.86 -3.24 -11.67
N HIS A 180 -15.76 -4.18 -11.40
CA HIS A 180 -15.57 -5.17 -10.34
C HIS A 180 -14.37 -6.11 -10.63
N PHE A 181 -13.99 -6.37 -11.89
CA PHE A 181 -12.74 -7.06 -12.22
C PHE A 181 -11.49 -6.27 -11.85
N ALA A 182 -11.58 -4.96 -11.66
CA ALA A 182 -10.46 -4.16 -11.16
C ALA A 182 -10.09 -4.51 -9.70
N SER A 183 -10.92 -5.29 -8.98
CA SER A 183 -10.58 -5.85 -7.66
C SER A 183 -9.32 -6.73 -7.67
N PHE A 184 -9.00 -7.40 -8.79
CA PHE A 184 -7.75 -8.14 -8.93
C PHE A 184 -6.54 -7.20 -8.99
N ALA A 185 -6.66 -6.10 -9.74
CA ALA A 185 -5.63 -5.07 -9.79
C ALA A 185 -5.47 -4.38 -8.42
N LEU A 186 -6.58 -4.09 -7.73
CA LEU A 186 -6.58 -3.58 -6.36
C LEU A 186 -5.81 -4.50 -5.41
N TYR A 187 -6.09 -5.81 -5.45
CA TYR A 187 -5.38 -6.79 -4.62
C TYR A 187 -3.88 -6.81 -4.93
N ALA A 188 -3.50 -6.85 -6.21
CA ALA A 188 -2.11 -6.88 -6.61
C ALA A 188 -1.37 -5.59 -6.17
N VAL A 189 -1.93 -4.43 -6.49
CA VAL A 189 -1.35 -3.13 -6.16
C VAL A 189 -1.27 -2.91 -4.65
N SER A 190 -2.30 -3.29 -3.88
CA SER A 190 -2.26 -3.16 -2.41
C SER A 190 -1.24 -4.10 -1.78
N THR A 191 -1.05 -5.31 -2.31
CA THR A 191 0.00 -6.24 -1.88
C THR A 191 1.39 -5.66 -2.16
N ILE A 192 1.62 -5.15 -3.38
CA ILE A 192 2.90 -4.51 -3.76
C ILE A 192 3.15 -3.27 -2.90
N HIS A 193 2.12 -2.44 -2.66
CA HIS A 193 2.20 -1.27 -1.79
C HIS A 193 2.62 -1.68 -0.37
N GLY A 194 2.00 -2.69 0.23
CA GLY A 194 2.37 -3.20 1.55
C GLY A 194 3.82 -3.69 1.62
N LEU A 195 4.31 -4.37 0.58
CA LEU A 195 5.69 -4.89 0.51
C LEU A 195 6.74 -3.78 0.27
N THR A 196 6.36 -2.69 -0.40
CA THR A 196 7.31 -1.65 -0.82
C THR A 196 7.31 -0.43 0.11
N ALA A 197 6.18 -0.07 0.69
CA ALA A 197 6.03 1.04 1.64
C ALA A 197 6.06 0.59 3.12
N GLY A 198 5.68 -0.65 3.41
CA GLY A 198 5.51 -1.13 4.78
C GLY A 198 6.83 -1.44 5.48
N THR A 199 6.94 -1.01 6.75
CA THR A 199 8.06 -1.40 7.63
C THR A 199 8.00 -2.90 7.99
N ASP A 200 6.83 -3.52 7.89
CA ASP A 200 6.59 -4.94 8.14
C ASP A 200 6.95 -5.87 6.97
N ARG A 201 7.54 -5.35 5.89
CA ARG A 201 7.84 -6.14 4.67
C ARG A 201 8.75 -7.35 4.89
N HIS A 202 9.45 -7.43 6.02
CA HIS A 202 10.30 -8.56 6.42
C HIS A 202 9.66 -9.46 7.50
N SER A 203 8.44 -9.16 7.93
CA SER A 203 7.67 -9.98 8.86
C SER A 203 7.32 -11.32 8.22
N LEU A 204 7.89 -12.42 8.72
CA LEU A 204 7.61 -13.77 8.22
C LEU A 204 6.09 -14.09 8.22
N PRO A 205 5.32 -13.83 9.29
CA PRO A 205 3.87 -14.05 9.26
C PRO A 205 3.17 -13.29 8.13
N LEU A 206 3.53 -12.03 7.89
CA LEU A 206 2.92 -11.22 6.84
C LEU A 206 3.29 -11.74 5.44
N ILE A 207 4.55 -12.09 5.22
CA ILE A 207 5.03 -12.66 3.95
C ILE A 207 4.31 -13.99 3.67
N ILE A 208 4.20 -14.87 4.66
CA ILE A 208 3.50 -16.16 4.52
C ILE A 208 2.02 -15.92 4.18
N ALA A 209 1.35 -14.99 4.87
CA ALA A 209 -0.04 -14.64 4.59
C ALA A 209 -0.22 -14.07 3.16
N MET A 210 0.69 -13.19 2.72
CA MET A 210 0.68 -12.62 1.36
C MET A 210 0.91 -13.70 0.29
N ALA A 211 1.89 -14.58 0.49
CA ALA A 211 2.18 -15.67 -0.42
C ALA A 211 1.02 -16.68 -0.49
N ALA A 212 0.50 -17.12 0.66
CA ALA A 212 -0.61 -18.06 0.72
C ALA A 212 -1.88 -17.49 0.08
N SER A 213 -2.23 -16.23 0.37
CA SER A 213 -3.38 -15.57 -0.26
C SER A 213 -3.18 -15.42 -1.78
N THR A 214 -1.98 -15.09 -2.24
CA THR A 214 -1.68 -14.96 -3.69
C THR A 214 -1.84 -16.30 -4.40
N LEU A 215 -1.27 -17.37 -3.83
CA LEU A 215 -1.40 -18.73 -4.36
C LEU A 215 -2.86 -19.15 -4.45
N LEU A 216 -3.65 -18.91 -3.39
CA LEU A 216 -5.07 -19.24 -3.36
C LEU A 216 -5.88 -18.44 -4.39
N VAL A 217 -5.61 -17.15 -4.56
CA VAL A 217 -6.25 -16.31 -5.59
C VAL A 217 -5.93 -16.84 -6.98
N VAL A 218 -4.66 -17.18 -7.25
CA VAL A 218 -4.23 -17.75 -8.54
C VAL A 218 -4.92 -19.09 -8.79
N GLU A 219 -4.88 -20.01 -7.82
CA GLU A 219 -5.50 -21.34 -7.92
C GLU A 219 -7.01 -21.23 -8.22
N LEU A 220 -7.75 -20.45 -7.42
CA LEU A 220 -9.19 -20.26 -7.62
C LEU A 220 -9.51 -19.59 -8.96
N THR A 221 -8.65 -18.69 -9.44
CA THR A 221 -8.79 -18.05 -10.75
C THR A 221 -8.59 -19.05 -11.88
N VAL A 222 -7.54 -19.88 -11.81
CA VAL A 222 -7.30 -20.96 -12.77
C VAL A 222 -8.47 -21.94 -12.78
N LEU A 223 -8.92 -22.40 -11.62
CA LEU A 223 -10.08 -23.30 -11.49
C LEU A 223 -11.35 -22.69 -12.10
N ARG A 224 -11.57 -21.39 -11.92
CA ARG A 224 -12.70 -20.67 -12.52
C ARG A 224 -12.60 -20.64 -14.04
N VAL A 225 -11.44 -20.30 -14.59
CA VAL A 225 -11.20 -20.19 -16.04
C VAL A 225 -11.37 -21.56 -16.70
N VAL A 226 -10.70 -22.60 -16.18
CA VAL A 226 -10.80 -23.98 -16.69
C VAL A 226 -12.26 -24.44 -16.72
N ARG A 227 -12.99 -24.29 -15.60
CA ARG A 227 -14.42 -24.66 -15.53
C ARG A 227 -15.32 -23.84 -16.46
N SER A 228 -14.92 -22.62 -16.85
CA SER A 228 -15.68 -21.81 -17.79
C SER A 228 -15.51 -22.29 -19.23
N ILE A 229 -14.33 -22.81 -19.57
CA ILE A 229 -13.98 -23.37 -20.89
C ILE A 229 -14.56 -24.79 -21.04
N SER A 230 -14.45 -25.62 -20.01
CA SER A 230 -14.92 -27.02 -20.04
C SER A 230 -16.45 -27.17 -20.03
N ARG A 231 -17.23 -26.08 -20.09
CA ARG A 231 -18.68 -26.18 -20.27
C ARG A 231 -18.94 -26.48 -21.75
N PRO A 232 -19.41 -27.69 -22.11
CA PRO A 232 -19.79 -27.94 -23.50
C PRO A 232 -20.83 -26.89 -23.89
N PRO A 233 -20.78 -26.34 -25.12
CA PRO A 233 -21.82 -25.47 -25.61
C PRO A 233 -23.13 -26.22 -25.38
N SER A 234 -24.00 -25.67 -24.52
CA SER A 234 -25.32 -26.22 -24.33
C SER A 234 -25.90 -26.37 -25.71
N VAL A 235 -26.19 -27.62 -26.10
CA VAL A 235 -26.89 -27.99 -27.31
C VAL A 235 -28.20 -27.20 -27.27
N GLN A 236 -28.15 -25.99 -27.79
CA GLN A 236 -29.26 -25.10 -28.04
C GLN A 236 -29.89 -25.57 -29.35
N THR A 237 -30.02 -26.89 -29.51
CA THR A 237 -30.63 -27.51 -30.67
C THR A 237 -32.11 -27.44 -30.43
N ALA A 238 -32.69 -26.38 -30.96
CA ALA A 238 -33.98 -26.42 -31.62
C ALA A 238 -35.10 -27.07 -30.79
N ARG A 239 -35.59 -26.36 -29.77
CA ARG A 239 -37.06 -26.30 -29.62
C ARG A 239 -37.59 -25.44 -30.77
N ARG A 240 -37.52 -25.96 -32.01
CA ARG A 240 -38.38 -25.50 -33.09
C ARG A 240 -39.79 -25.74 -32.56
N VAL A 241 -40.47 -24.66 -32.23
CA VAL A 241 -41.92 -24.69 -32.02
C VAL A 241 -42.50 -25.32 -33.29
N PRO A 242 -43.23 -26.44 -33.22
CA PRO A 242 -43.96 -26.91 -34.38
C PRO A 242 -44.97 -25.81 -34.70
N VAL A 243 -44.74 -25.10 -35.80
CA VAL A 243 -45.77 -24.27 -36.42
C VAL A 243 -46.86 -25.26 -36.83
N VAL A 244 -47.93 -25.30 -36.03
CA VAL A 244 -49.16 -26.00 -36.38
C VAL A 244 -49.67 -25.32 -37.65
N ALA A 245 -49.47 -25.96 -38.79
CA ALA A 245 -50.08 -25.57 -40.04
C ALA A 245 -51.60 -25.76 -39.89
N GLY A 246 -52.33 -24.65 -39.79
CA GLY A 246 -53.77 -24.65 -39.76
C GLY A 246 -54.33 -25.20 -41.08
N SER A 247 -55.08 -26.29 -41.00
CA SER A 247 -55.92 -26.77 -42.09
C SER A 247 -57.03 -25.75 -42.35
N ARG A 248 -57.02 -25.14 -43.54
CA ARG A 248 -58.22 -24.49 -44.07
C ARG A 248 -58.94 -25.51 -44.94
N SER A 249 -59.92 -26.17 -44.34
CA SER A 249 -61.07 -26.72 -45.05
C SER A 249 -62.04 -25.55 -45.26
N GLY A 250 -62.38 -25.26 -46.51
CA GLY A 250 -63.25 -24.16 -46.90
C GLY A 250 -63.84 -24.43 -48.27
N ALA A 251 -65.11 -24.80 -48.25
CA ALA A 251 -65.98 -25.13 -49.36
C ALA A 251 -65.97 -24.12 -50.51
N GLY A 252 -66.21 -24.64 -51.71
CA GLY A 252 -66.51 -23.94 -52.95
C GLY A 252 -66.75 -24.94 -54.07
#